data_AF-A0A136L0A6-F1
#
_entry.id   AF-A0A136L0A6-F1
#
_cell.length_a   1.000
_cell.length_b   1.000
_cell.length_c   1.000
_cell.angle_alpha   90.00
_cell.angle_beta   90.00
_cell.angle_gamma   90.00
#
_symmetry.space_group_name_H-M   'P 1'
#
loop_
_entity.id
_entity.type
_entity.pdbx_description
1 polymer ?
#
loop_
_entity_poly.entity_id
_entity_poly.type
_entity_poly.pdbx_seq_one_letter_code
_entity_poly.pdbx_strand_id
1 'polypeptide(L)'
;MDTILRKLGYKPYMVYEKYRTTYLLNNAEITLDELPVGTFVEIEGDAEAIQTVRESAGLENARQMPSSYTTIFDRVKKRLGLHFADITFANFEGITIPETALFE
;
A
#
# COMPACT_ATOMS: atom_id res chain seq x y z
N MET A 1 -0.82 22.72 3.25
CA MET A 1 -1.40 22.21 1.99
C MET A 1 -2.93 22.09 2.06
N ASP A 2 -3.51 21.47 3.10
CA ASP A 2 -4.97 21.27 3.25
C ASP A 2 -5.82 22.55 3.02
N THR A 3 -5.50 23.65 3.70
CA THR A 3 -6.25 24.92 3.56
C THR A 3 -6.28 25.46 2.13
N ILE A 4 -5.19 25.30 1.38
CA ILE A 4 -5.11 25.77 -0.02
C ILE A 4 -6.03 24.93 -0.90
N LEU A 5 -5.96 23.60 -0.78
CA LEU A 5 -6.79 22.68 -1.58
C LEU A 5 -8.28 22.86 -1.31
N ARG A 6 -8.67 23.05 -0.05
CA ARG A 6 -10.06 23.35 0.31
C ARG A 6 -10.56 24.67 -0.27
N LYS A 7 -9.71 25.70 -0.29
CA LYS A 7 -10.06 26.99 -0.92
C LYS A 7 -10.22 26.89 -2.44
N LEU A 8 -9.58 25.91 -3.08
CA LEU A 8 -9.75 25.60 -4.50
C LEU A 8 -10.96 24.69 -4.78
N GLY A 9 -11.72 24.29 -3.75
CA GLY A 9 -12.93 23.47 -3.89
C GLY A 9 -12.70 21.95 -3.78
N TYR A 10 -11.46 21.49 -3.56
CA TYR A 10 -11.18 20.08 -3.31
C TYR A 10 -11.64 19.66 -1.91
N LYS A 11 -12.00 18.39 -1.77
CA LYS A 11 -12.38 17.75 -0.50
C LYS A 11 -11.55 16.48 -0.32
N PRO A 12 -11.22 16.08 0.92
CA PRO A 12 -10.62 14.77 1.16
C PRO A 12 -11.51 13.67 0.58
N TYR A 13 -10.92 12.80 -0.23
CA TYR A 13 -11.59 11.63 -0.77
C TYR A 13 -11.40 10.40 0.13
N MET A 14 -10.19 10.26 0.69
CA MET A 14 -9.79 9.15 1.55
C MET A 14 -8.60 9.59 2.40
N VAL A 15 -8.55 9.14 3.65
CA VAL A 15 -7.38 9.18 4.53
C VAL A 15 -6.86 7.75 4.67
N TYR A 16 -5.54 7.57 4.65
CA TYR A 16 -4.93 6.30 4.99
C TYR A 16 -3.72 6.47 5.90
N GLU A 17 -3.55 5.53 6.82
CA GLU A 17 -2.44 5.45 7.74
C GLU A 17 -1.50 4.32 7.32
N LYS A 18 -0.21 4.55 7.52
CA LYS A 18 0.82 3.53 7.30
C LYS A 18 2.05 3.79 8.16
N TYR A 19 2.72 2.72 8.57
CA TYR A 19 4.11 2.78 9.00
C TYR A 19 4.99 2.41 7.81
N ARG A 20 6.01 3.22 7.52
CA ARG A 20 6.95 2.99 6.41
C ARG A 20 8.36 2.93 6.96
N THR A 21 9.09 1.88 6.61
CA THR A 21 10.54 1.82 6.74
C THR A 21 11.15 1.92 5.35
N THR A 22 12.10 2.83 5.15
CA THR A 22 12.75 3.05 3.86
C THR A 22 14.23 2.68 3.91
N TYR A 23 14.69 1.98 2.88
CA TYR A 23 16.09 1.63 2.65
C TYR A 23 16.53 2.11 1.27
N LEU A 24 17.84 2.30 1.10
CA LEU A 24 18.46 2.52 -0.20
C LEU A 24 19.45 1.39 -0.46
N LEU A 25 19.28 0.67 -1.56
CA LEU A 25 20.14 -0.44 -1.97
C LEU A 25 20.30 -0.44 -3.49
N ASN A 26 21.55 -0.46 -3.98
CA ASN A 26 21.85 -0.53 -5.42
C ASN A 26 21.11 0.53 -6.26
N ASN A 27 21.04 1.77 -5.78
CA ASN A 27 20.30 2.88 -6.38
C ASN A 27 18.78 2.67 -6.53
N ALA A 28 18.20 1.67 -5.86
CA ALA A 28 16.77 1.53 -5.69
C ALA A 28 16.36 1.91 -4.26
N GLU A 29 15.26 2.65 -4.15
CA GLU A 29 14.55 2.86 -2.89
C GLU A 29 13.67 1.64 -2.60
N ILE A 30 13.79 1.09 -1.40
CA ILE A 30 12.98 -0.04 -0.94
C ILE A 30 12.12 0.45 0.22
N THR A 31 10.82 0.28 0.13
CA THR A 31 9.90 0.63 1.21
C THR A 31 9.22 -0.61 1.76
N LEU A 32 9.18 -0.73 3.09
CA LEU A 32 8.38 -1.71 3.82
C LEU A 32 7.20 -0.96 4.41
N ASP A 33 6.02 -1.21 3.87
CA ASP A 33 4.80 -0.49 4.18
C ASP A 33 3.84 -1.37 4.96
N GLU A 34 3.55 -0.97 6.19
CA GLU A 34 2.58 -1.61 7.06
C GLU A 34 1.31 -0.76 7.09
N LEU A 35 0.29 -1.21 6.38
CA LEU A 35 -1.04 -0.64 6.37
C LEU A 35 -2.01 -1.52 7.17
N PRO A 36 -3.15 -0.96 7.64
CA PRO A 36 -4.24 -1.77 8.19
C PRO A 36 -4.71 -2.89 7.24
N VAL A 37 -4.58 -2.67 5.93
CA VAL A 37 -4.98 -3.64 4.90
C VAL A 37 -3.97 -4.77 4.66
N GLY A 38 -2.72 -4.62 5.12
CA GLY A 38 -1.65 -5.59 4.87
C GLY A 38 -0.27 -4.94 4.84
N THR A 39 0.74 -5.80 4.72
CA THR A 39 2.15 -5.39 4.64
C THR A 39 2.69 -5.58 3.23
N PHE A 40 3.41 -4.58 2.72
CA PHE A 40 3.90 -4.54 1.34
C PHE A 40 5.37 -4.18 1.27
N VAL A 41 6.02 -4.61 0.20
CA VAL A 41 7.34 -4.13 -0.20
C VAL A 41 7.22 -3.41 -1.54
N GLU A 42 7.70 -2.18 -1.64
CA GLU A 42 7.89 -1.47 -2.91
C GLU A 42 9.38 -1.37 -3.20
N ILE A 43 9.75 -1.54 -4.47
CA ILE A 43 11.12 -1.35 -4.96
C ILE A 43 11.03 -0.36 -6.11
N GLU A 44 11.57 0.84 -5.91
CA GLU A 44 11.55 1.93 -6.87
C GLU A 44 12.97 2.21 -7.38
N GLY A 45 13.15 2.15 -8.69
CA GLY A 45 14.43 2.35 -9.34
C GLY A 45 14.31 2.10 -10.84
N ASP A 46 15.43 2.07 -11.54
CA ASP A 46 15.44 1.54 -12.89
C ASP A 46 15.20 0.01 -12.91
N ALA A 47 14.93 -0.53 -14.09
CA ALA A 47 14.59 -1.95 -14.24
C ALA A 47 15.71 -2.90 -13.77
N GLU A 48 16.97 -2.50 -13.93
CA GLU A 48 18.13 -3.30 -13.54
C GLU A 48 18.30 -3.31 -12.01
N ALA A 49 18.16 -2.16 -11.37
CA ALA A 49 18.18 -2.00 -9.93
C ALA A 49 17.04 -2.77 -9.25
N ILE A 50 15.81 -2.66 -9.79
CA ILE A 50 14.65 -3.42 -9.29
C ILE A 50 14.93 -4.93 -9.36
N GLN A 51 15.41 -5.43 -10.50
CA GLN A 51 15.70 -6.86 -10.66
C GLN A 51 16.81 -7.33 -9.70
N THR A 52 17.88 -6.55 -9.58
CA THR A 52 18.99 -6.85 -8.66
C THR A 52 18.52 -6.90 -7.20
N VAL A 53 17.70 -5.94 -6.77
CA VAL A 53 17.13 -5.94 -5.42
C VAL A 53 16.26 -7.16 -5.22
N ARG A 54 15.37 -7.50 -6.17
CA ARG A 54 14.49 -8.67 -6.07
C ARG A 54 15.29 -9.96 -5.88
N GLU A 55 16.38 -10.13 -6.60
CA GLU A 55 17.26 -11.30 -6.44
C GLU A 55 17.99 -11.28 -5.09
N SER A 56 18.64 -10.17 -4.73
CA SER A 56 19.39 -10.08 -3.48
C SER A 56 18.53 -10.21 -2.20
N ALA A 57 17.25 -9.85 -2.29
CA ALA A 57 16.28 -9.95 -1.20
C ALA A 57 15.47 -11.26 -1.20
N GLY A 58 15.70 -12.18 -2.15
CA GLY A 58 14.97 -13.45 -2.25
C GLY A 58 13.49 -13.29 -2.64
N LEU A 59 13.17 -12.28 -3.45
CA LEU A 59 11.84 -11.90 -3.92
C LEU A 59 11.60 -12.26 -5.40
N GLU A 60 12.38 -13.18 -5.97
CA GLU A 60 12.30 -13.55 -7.40
C GLU A 60 10.93 -14.15 -7.73
N ASN A 61 10.42 -14.97 -6.81
CA ASN A 61 9.12 -15.64 -6.93
C ASN A 61 8.00 -14.90 -6.19
N ALA A 62 8.29 -13.73 -5.61
CA ALA A 62 7.28 -12.93 -4.94
C ALA A 62 6.23 -12.47 -5.96
N ARG A 63 4.95 -12.58 -5.57
CA ARG A 63 3.84 -12.15 -6.41
C ARG A 63 3.90 -10.63 -6.57
N GLN A 64 3.98 -10.18 -7.82
CA GLN A 64 3.92 -8.74 -8.12
C GLN A 64 2.50 -8.23 -7.96
N MET A 65 2.37 -7.01 -7.44
CA MET A 65 1.10 -6.33 -7.25
C MET A 65 1.11 -5.00 -8.00
N PRO A 66 0.48 -4.91 -9.17
CA PRO A 66 0.40 -3.65 -9.93
C PRO A 66 -0.65 -2.68 -9.36
N SER A 67 -1.47 -3.13 -8.41
CA SER A 67 -2.53 -2.33 -7.80
C SER A 67 -1.99 -1.40 -6.71
N SER A 68 -2.47 -0.16 -6.64
CA SER A 68 -2.21 0.73 -5.52
C SER A 68 -2.92 0.25 -4.24
N TYR A 69 -2.51 0.78 -3.09
CA TYR A 69 -3.19 0.52 -1.81
C TYR A 69 -4.68 0.86 -1.83
N THR A 70 -5.08 1.92 -2.54
CA THR A 70 -6.49 2.31 -2.65
C THR A 70 -7.30 1.30 -3.47
N THR A 71 -6.73 0.77 -4.56
CA THR A 71 -7.36 -0.29 -5.35
C THR A 71 -7.46 -1.60 -4.56
N ILE A 72 -6.42 -1.96 -3.80
CA ILE A 72 -6.44 -3.12 -2.90
C ILE A 72 -7.53 -2.94 -1.84
N PHE A 73 -7.61 -1.77 -1.20
CA PHE A 73 -8.65 -1.48 -0.22
C PHE A 73 -10.06 -1.54 -0.81
N ASP A 74 -10.29 -0.96 -1.99
CA ASP A 74 -11.60 -1.05 -2.66
C ASP A 74 -12.03 -2.51 -2.89
N ARG A 75 -11.08 -3.40 -3.19
CA ARG A 75 -11.32 -4.84 -3.33
C ARG A 75 -11.68 -5.49 -1.98
N VAL A 76 -10.88 -5.23 -0.95
CA VAL A 76 -11.12 -5.72 0.42
C VAL A 76 -12.48 -5.25 0.92
N LYS A 77 -12.78 -3.96 0.75
CA LYS A 77 -14.04 -3.32 1.12
C LYS A 77 -15.23 -4.03 0.50
N LYS A 78 -15.18 -4.34 -0.80
CA LYS A 78 -16.25 -5.07 -1.50
C LYS A 78 -16.39 -6.50 -1.02
N ARG A 79 -15.28 -7.23 -0.83
CA ARG A 79 -15.30 -8.65 -0.42
C ARG A 79 -15.77 -8.85 1.00
N LEU A 80 -15.40 -7.94 1.92
CA LEU A 80 -15.75 -8.02 3.33
C LEU A 80 -17.00 -7.19 3.71
N GLY A 81 -17.59 -6.47 2.75
CA GLY A 81 -18.75 -5.62 3.00
C GLY A 81 -18.47 -4.44 3.94
N LEU A 82 -17.27 -3.86 3.89
CA LEU A 82 -16.89 -2.75 4.76
C LEU A 82 -17.54 -1.44 4.31
N HIS A 83 -17.98 -0.62 5.27
CA HIS A 83 -18.75 0.60 4.99
C HIS A 83 -17.98 1.91 5.19
N PHE A 84 -16.78 1.86 5.78
CA PHE A 84 -15.94 3.04 5.95
C PHE A 84 -15.15 3.40 4.67
N ALA A 85 -14.70 4.66 4.58
CA ALA A 85 -13.97 5.18 3.42
C ALA A 85 -12.47 5.28 3.64
N ASP A 86 -12.02 5.37 4.89
CA ASP A 86 -10.63 5.63 5.25
C ASP A 86 -9.91 4.35 5.66
N ILE A 87 -8.63 4.24 5.30
CA ILE A 87 -7.75 3.12 5.64
C ILE A 87 -6.98 3.47 6.92
N THR A 88 -7.67 3.52 8.06
CA THR A 88 -7.08 3.83 9.37
C THR A 88 -7.00 2.57 10.23
N PHE A 89 -6.02 2.48 11.12
CA PHE A 89 -5.90 1.32 12.02
C PHE A 89 -7.14 1.14 12.88
N ALA A 90 -7.75 2.25 13.31
CA ALA A 90 -9.00 2.24 14.07
C ALA A 90 -10.17 1.63 13.29
N ASN A 91 -10.30 1.92 11.99
CA ASN A 91 -11.38 1.34 11.17
C ASN A 91 -11.24 -0.18 11.00
N PHE A 92 -10.03 -0.71 11.14
CA PHE A 92 -9.72 -2.13 10.99
C PHE A 92 -9.58 -2.88 12.32
N GLU A 93 -9.87 -2.23 13.46
CA GLU A 93 -9.81 -2.88 14.76
C GLU A 93 -10.78 -4.08 14.81
N GLY A 94 -10.26 -5.26 15.15
CA GLY A 94 -11.03 -6.51 15.19
C GLY A 94 -11.38 -7.10 13.83
N ILE A 95 -10.92 -6.53 12.71
CA ILE A 95 -11.13 -7.06 11.36
C ILE A 95 -9.90 -7.84 10.91
N THR A 96 -10.09 -9.14 10.62
CA THR A 96 -9.05 -9.95 9.98
C THR A 96 -9.25 -9.96 8.47
N ILE A 97 -8.22 -9.57 7.74
CA ILE A 97 -8.26 -9.55 6.27
C ILE A 97 -7.59 -10.84 5.78
N PRO A 98 -8.32 -11.74 5.12
CA PRO A 98 -7.70 -12.90 4.52
C PRO A 98 -6.84 -12.46 3.34
N GLU A 99 -5.69 -13.11 3.14
CA GLU A 99 -4.78 -12.82 2.02
C GLU A 99 -5.51 -12.91 0.67
N THR A 100 -6.47 -13.83 0.54
CA THR A 100 -7.31 -13.98 -0.64
C THR A 100 -8.14 -12.72 -0.96
N ALA A 101 -8.40 -11.84 -0.01
CA ALA A 101 -9.09 -10.57 -0.26
C ALA A 101 -8.20 -9.50 -0.90
N LEU A 102 -6.87 -9.65 -0.79
CA LEU A 102 -5.89 -8.70 -1.34
C LEU A 102 -5.72 -8.85 -2.85
N PHE A 103 -6.01 -10.04 -3.38
CA PHE A 103 -5.76 -10.42 -4.76
C PHE A 103 -7.04 -10.52 -5.58
N GLU A 104 -6.91 -10.40 -6.91
CA GLU A 104 -7.99 -10.72 -7.86
C GLU A 104 -8.42 -12.18 -7.73
#